data_AF-A0A091NKB9-F1
#
_entry.id   AF-A0A091NKB9-F1
#
_cell.length_a   1.000
_cell.length_b   1.000
_cell.length_c   1.000
_cell.angle_alpha   90.00
_cell.angle_beta   90.00
_cell.angle_gamma   90.00
#
_symmetry.space_group_name_H-M   'P 1'
#
loop_
_entity.id
_entity.type
_entity.pdbx_description
1 polymer ?
#
loop_
_entity_poly.entity_id
_entity_poly.type
_entity_poly.pdbx_seq_one_letter_code
_entity_poly.pdbx_strand_id
1 'polypeptide(L)'
;AKCVDIALSSCTDVAYTQTMYPNFLDQKSREVIEYSSEYILISVLHNLLQGECNPDLRLLGCSVLAPQCKKDKAIKPCRRVCENLKKNCLHAFDAIDMAWPYFLDCDRFFAEEEEGCFDPLAKLRGEVDIEEDLPSDLPATFIQFKHHSYSQMVSMLKKTASKCPQIATTYSIGRSFEGKDLFVIEFSTKPGHHELLKPEFKYIGNMHGNEVVGKELLIYLAQYLCSEYLLGNSRIQTLINNTRIHLLPSLNPDGYELAAEEGAGYNGWVIGRQTAQNLDLNRNFPDLTSEAYRRAGIRGARLDHIPIPQSYWWGKVAPETKAVMKWLRSIPFVLSASLHGGELVVTYPYDYSRHPMEEKMFSPTPDEKVFKMLAKAYADAHPVISDRSELRCGGSFVKRGGIINGAEWYSFTGGMADFNYLHTNCFEVTVEVGCEKFPLEEELFTIWHENRDALLNYMEMVHRGIKGIVSDKFGNPIKNARISVRGIQHDVTTAADGDYWRLLPPGTYIISAQAAGYSRVMKRVTLPTKMKQAGRVDFVLRPVETWPNKLLRRSMEDMYDPYDPLELFDPYAQHQQPEARGGSPPGREKPWWWSYFSSLDLHKPLWLLKQ
;
A
#
# COMPACT_ATOMS: atom_id res chain seq x y z
N ALA A 1 -45.02 9.56 28.37
CA ALA A 1 -43.55 9.58 28.49
C ALA A 1 -43.09 11.01 28.29
N LYS A 2 -42.00 11.43 28.94
CA LYS A 2 -41.38 12.74 28.69
C LYS A 2 -40.03 12.52 28.01
N CYS A 3 -39.61 13.45 27.16
CA CYS A 3 -38.26 13.43 26.60
C CYS A 3 -37.21 13.53 27.73
N VAL A 4 -36.12 12.77 27.61
CA VAL A 4 -34.98 12.73 28.53
C VAL A 4 -33.68 12.76 27.73
N ASP A 5 -32.59 13.20 28.33
CA ASP A 5 -31.31 13.29 27.63
C ASP A 5 -30.71 11.90 27.37
N ILE A 6 -30.05 11.75 26.22
CA ILE A 6 -29.36 10.52 25.85
C ILE A 6 -28.14 10.35 26.74
N ALA A 7 -28.07 9.20 27.41
CA ALA A 7 -26.97 8.85 28.29
C ALA A 7 -26.41 7.46 27.99
N LEU A 8 -26.46 7.03 26.73
CA LEU A 8 -25.88 5.76 26.27
C LEU A 8 -24.50 6.02 25.65
N SER A 9 -23.44 5.46 26.23
CA SER A 9 -22.05 5.71 25.82
C SER A 9 -21.77 5.42 24.34
N SER A 10 -22.43 4.41 23.76
CA SER A 10 -22.24 4.03 22.34
C SER A 10 -23.07 4.86 21.36
N CYS A 11 -23.90 5.78 21.86
CA CYS A 11 -24.85 6.59 21.08
C CYS A 11 -24.73 8.08 21.40
N THR A 12 -23.59 8.57 21.87
CA THR A 12 -23.41 9.97 22.29
C THR A 12 -23.30 10.95 21.12
N ASP A 13 -23.01 10.46 19.92
CA ASP A 13 -22.72 11.24 18.71
C ASP A 13 -23.86 11.27 17.69
N VAL A 14 -25.06 10.80 18.05
CA VAL A 14 -26.26 10.95 17.21
C VAL A 14 -26.64 12.43 17.03
N ALA A 15 -27.43 12.74 15.99
CA ALA A 15 -27.75 14.12 15.61
C ALA A 15 -28.70 14.88 16.57
N TYR A 16 -29.14 14.26 17.66
CA TYR A 16 -30.11 14.80 18.61
C TYR A 16 -29.71 14.44 20.04
N THR A 17 -30.19 15.22 21.02
CA THR A 17 -29.78 15.06 22.42
C THR A 17 -30.84 14.40 23.29
N GLN A 18 -32.08 14.34 22.83
CA GLN A 18 -33.21 13.84 23.62
C GLN A 18 -33.83 12.56 23.05
N THR A 19 -34.09 11.61 23.93
CA THR A 19 -34.77 10.34 23.67
C THR A 19 -35.94 10.13 24.62
N MET A 20 -36.64 9.00 24.53
CA MET A 20 -37.72 8.65 25.43
C MET A 20 -37.85 7.14 25.62
N TYR A 21 -38.43 6.76 26.76
CA TYR A 21 -38.74 5.37 27.10
C TYR A 21 -40.27 5.16 27.21
N PRO A 22 -40.80 3.99 26.82
CA PRO A 22 -40.08 2.90 26.18
C PRO A 22 -39.62 3.25 24.74
N ASN A 23 -38.53 2.65 24.30
CA ASN A 23 -38.07 2.76 22.91
C ASN A 23 -38.88 1.85 21.97
N PHE A 24 -38.49 1.74 20.70
CA PHE A 24 -39.22 0.90 19.74
C PHE A 24 -39.15 -0.61 19.99
N LEU A 25 -38.27 -1.06 20.91
CA LEU A 25 -38.17 -2.43 21.37
C LEU A 25 -38.86 -2.66 22.73
N ASP A 26 -39.71 -1.73 23.18
CA ASP A 26 -40.39 -1.75 24.47
C ASP A 26 -39.46 -1.75 25.70
N GLN A 27 -38.19 -1.36 25.54
CA GLN A 27 -37.22 -1.28 26.64
C GLN A 27 -37.51 -0.04 27.50
N LYS A 28 -37.79 -0.25 28.79
CA LYS A 28 -38.44 0.75 29.66
C LYS A 28 -37.50 1.73 30.37
N SER A 29 -36.21 1.46 30.41
CA SER A 29 -35.22 2.33 31.04
C SER A 29 -33.84 2.17 30.41
N ARG A 30 -32.95 3.12 30.67
CA ARG A 30 -31.55 3.11 30.22
C ARG A 30 -30.85 1.82 30.61
N GLU A 31 -31.00 1.39 31.87
CA GLU A 31 -30.33 0.21 32.41
C GLU A 31 -30.75 -1.03 31.63
N VAL A 32 -32.04 -1.14 31.29
CA VAL A 32 -32.54 -2.26 30.47
C VAL A 32 -31.90 -2.27 29.08
N ILE A 33 -31.66 -1.10 28.48
CA ILE A 33 -30.96 -1.01 27.18
C ILE A 33 -29.50 -1.44 27.32
N GLU A 34 -28.77 -0.93 28.32
CA GLU A 34 -27.34 -1.20 28.50
C GLU A 34 -27.03 -2.69 28.73
N TYR A 35 -27.95 -3.42 29.36
CA TYR A 35 -27.84 -4.88 29.55
C TYR A 35 -28.43 -5.70 28.39
N SER A 36 -29.01 -5.06 27.38
CA SER A 36 -29.65 -5.77 26.25
C SER A 36 -28.64 -6.28 25.23
N SER A 37 -28.96 -7.43 24.62
CA SER A 37 -28.14 -8.03 23.55
C SER A 37 -27.98 -7.10 22.34
N GLU A 38 -28.98 -6.27 22.07
CA GLU A 38 -29.05 -5.33 20.97
C GLU A 38 -28.05 -4.18 21.16
N TYR A 39 -28.00 -3.60 22.36
CA TYR A 39 -27.04 -2.54 22.67
C TYR A 39 -25.60 -3.06 22.69
N ILE A 40 -25.39 -4.26 23.26
CA ILE A 40 -24.07 -4.90 23.23
C ILE A 40 -23.64 -5.14 21.79
N LEU A 41 -24.50 -5.72 20.95
CA LEU A 41 -24.19 -5.93 19.53
C LEU A 41 -23.78 -4.62 18.86
N ILE A 42 -24.57 -3.55 19.00
CA ILE A 42 -24.25 -2.23 18.42
C ILE A 42 -22.90 -1.69 18.89
N SER A 43 -22.53 -1.90 20.16
CA SER A 43 -21.24 -1.43 20.69
C SER A 43 -20.03 -2.24 20.19
N VAL A 44 -20.21 -3.52 19.81
CA VAL A 44 -19.10 -4.37 19.32
C VAL A 44 -19.09 -4.57 17.80
N LEU A 45 -20.12 -4.15 17.07
CA LEU A 45 -20.24 -4.34 15.62
C LEU A 45 -19.04 -3.78 14.84
N HIS A 46 -18.46 -2.66 15.30
CA HIS A 46 -17.24 -2.12 14.72
C HIS A 46 -16.13 -3.18 14.65
N ASN A 47 -15.87 -3.88 15.76
CA ASN A 47 -14.82 -4.90 15.83
C ASN A 47 -15.23 -6.18 15.09
N LEU A 48 -16.50 -6.59 15.18
CA LEU A 48 -16.99 -7.80 14.54
C LEU A 48 -16.96 -7.72 13.00
N LEU A 49 -17.29 -6.56 12.45
CA LEU A 49 -17.27 -6.30 11.01
C LEU A 49 -15.94 -5.69 10.54
N GLN A 50 -14.89 -5.70 11.37
CA GLN A 50 -13.57 -5.15 11.03
C GLN A 50 -13.61 -3.70 10.53
N GLY A 51 -14.52 -2.90 11.08
CA GLY A 51 -14.76 -1.51 10.73
C GLY A 51 -15.68 -1.28 9.53
N GLU A 52 -16.03 -2.32 8.76
CA GLU A 52 -16.99 -2.19 7.67
C GLU A 52 -18.36 -1.74 8.20
N CYS A 53 -18.99 -0.79 7.51
CA CYS A 53 -20.31 -0.23 7.84
C CYS A 53 -20.43 0.59 9.14
N ASN A 54 -19.31 0.91 9.79
CA ASN A 54 -19.26 1.87 10.89
C ASN A 54 -18.85 3.26 10.36
N PRO A 55 -19.39 4.38 10.88
CA PRO A 55 -20.34 4.53 11.99
C PRO A 55 -21.83 4.36 11.61
N ASP A 56 -22.15 4.25 10.33
CA ASP A 56 -23.52 4.24 9.80
C ASP A 56 -24.44 3.24 10.50
N LEU A 57 -23.99 1.98 10.65
CA LEU A 57 -24.78 0.91 11.25
C LEU A 57 -24.98 1.10 12.75
N ARG A 58 -23.97 1.64 13.44
CA ARG A 58 -24.05 1.97 14.87
C ARG A 58 -25.06 3.09 15.09
N LEU A 59 -24.99 4.16 14.29
CA LEU A 59 -25.91 5.29 14.39
C LEU A 59 -27.34 4.91 14.01
N LEU A 60 -27.52 4.06 13.00
CA LEU A 60 -28.83 3.49 12.65
C LEU A 60 -29.38 2.68 13.82
N GLY A 61 -28.58 1.81 14.44
CA GLY A 61 -28.96 1.06 15.64
C GLY A 61 -29.30 1.95 16.83
N CYS A 62 -28.49 2.97 17.08
CA CYS A 62 -28.76 3.97 18.10
C CYS A 62 -30.08 4.72 17.86
N SER A 63 -30.46 4.96 16.60
CA SER A 63 -31.74 5.59 16.28
C SER A 63 -32.97 4.71 16.59
N VAL A 64 -32.78 3.40 16.72
CA VAL A 64 -33.83 2.46 17.16
C VAL A 64 -33.84 2.31 18.69
N LEU A 65 -32.65 2.19 19.30
CA LEU A 65 -32.49 1.97 20.74
C LEU A 65 -32.76 3.25 21.56
N ALA A 66 -32.33 4.41 21.05
CA ALA A 66 -32.55 5.71 21.66
C ALA A 66 -33.18 6.65 20.62
N PRO A 67 -34.46 6.46 20.26
CA PRO A 67 -35.10 7.22 19.20
C PRO A 67 -35.21 8.71 19.53
N GLN A 68 -35.22 9.55 18.50
CA GLN A 68 -35.36 11.00 18.66
C GLN A 68 -36.72 11.34 19.29
N CYS A 69 -36.69 12.09 20.39
CA CYS A 69 -37.90 12.58 21.03
C CYS A 69 -38.18 14.03 20.63
N LYS A 70 -39.35 14.30 20.02
CA LYS A 70 -39.81 15.64 19.66
C LYS A 70 -41.25 15.83 20.10
N LYS A 71 -41.50 16.84 20.95
CA LYS A 71 -42.82 17.11 21.55
C LYS A 71 -43.42 15.88 22.26
N ASP A 72 -42.60 15.20 23.08
CA ASP A 72 -42.98 13.97 23.83
C ASP A 72 -43.46 12.80 22.95
N LYS A 73 -43.02 12.76 21.69
CA LYS A 73 -43.24 11.66 20.75
C LYS A 73 -41.92 11.16 20.18
N ALA A 74 -41.78 9.84 20.08
CA ALA A 74 -40.66 9.21 19.41
C ALA A 74 -40.87 9.32 17.90
N ILE A 75 -39.87 9.86 17.20
CA ILE A 75 -39.87 9.97 15.74
C ILE A 75 -39.13 8.75 15.19
N LYS A 76 -39.69 8.12 14.15
CA LYS A 76 -39.05 6.99 13.47
C LYS A 76 -37.97 7.47 12.49
N PRO A 77 -36.85 6.75 12.37
CA PRO A 77 -35.90 6.97 11.29
C PRO A 77 -36.48 6.59 9.92
N CYS A 78 -35.95 7.18 8.85
CA CYS A 78 -36.45 6.96 7.48
C CYS A 78 -36.14 5.55 6.95
N ARG A 79 -37.15 4.88 6.36
CA ARG A 79 -37.04 3.51 5.81
C ARG A 79 -35.99 3.42 4.70
N ARG A 80 -35.98 4.39 3.78
CA ARG A 80 -34.98 4.50 2.71
C ARG A 80 -33.53 4.45 3.22
N VAL A 81 -33.25 5.05 4.37
CA VAL A 81 -31.91 5.06 4.98
C VAL A 81 -31.52 3.65 5.45
N CYS A 82 -32.45 2.94 6.09
CA CYS A 82 -32.25 1.55 6.50
C CYS A 82 -32.04 0.62 5.30
N GLU A 83 -32.87 0.72 4.27
CA GLU A 83 -32.78 -0.15 3.10
C GLU A 83 -31.48 0.03 2.33
N ASN A 84 -31.06 1.29 2.12
CA ASN A 84 -29.78 1.61 1.50
C ASN A 84 -28.61 1.06 2.32
N LEU A 85 -28.64 1.26 3.64
CA LEU A 85 -27.57 0.75 4.49
C LEU A 85 -27.54 -0.78 4.52
N LYS A 86 -28.70 -1.43 4.61
CA LYS A 86 -28.84 -2.89 4.54
C LYS A 86 -28.28 -3.42 3.24
N LYS A 87 -28.64 -2.84 2.10
CA LYS A 87 -28.10 -3.22 0.79
C LYS A 87 -26.58 -3.10 0.72
N ASN A 88 -26.02 -2.02 1.26
CA ASN A 88 -24.58 -1.77 1.23
C ASN A 88 -23.80 -2.66 2.22
N CYS A 89 -24.42 -3.06 3.32
CA CYS A 89 -23.74 -3.73 4.44
C CYS A 89 -24.02 -5.23 4.56
N LEU A 90 -24.97 -5.77 3.79
CA LEU A 90 -25.34 -7.18 3.87
C LEU A 90 -24.14 -8.10 3.66
N HIS A 91 -23.23 -7.75 2.74
CA HIS A 91 -22.02 -8.53 2.45
C HIS A 91 -21.09 -8.69 3.66
N ALA A 92 -21.00 -7.70 4.54
CA ALA A 92 -20.16 -7.75 5.74
C ALA A 92 -20.73 -8.73 6.78
N PHE A 93 -22.06 -8.79 6.90
CA PHE A 93 -22.76 -9.79 7.72
C PHE A 93 -22.64 -11.20 7.12
N ASP A 94 -22.72 -11.29 5.79
CA ASP A 94 -22.57 -12.54 5.06
C ASP A 94 -21.18 -13.15 5.27
N ALA A 95 -20.13 -12.34 5.32
CA ALA A 95 -18.75 -12.77 5.52
C ALA A 95 -18.49 -13.45 6.88
N ILE A 96 -19.33 -13.19 7.89
CA ILE A 96 -19.18 -13.76 9.24
C ILE A 96 -20.32 -14.72 9.63
N ASP A 97 -21.12 -15.15 8.66
CA ASP A 97 -22.31 -15.99 8.83
C ASP A 97 -23.32 -15.46 9.86
N MET A 98 -23.39 -14.13 10.00
CA MET A 98 -24.34 -13.46 10.90
C MET A 98 -25.59 -13.02 10.12
N ALA A 99 -26.77 -13.18 10.72
CA ALA A 99 -28.00 -12.67 10.15
C ALA A 99 -28.13 -11.16 10.36
N TRP A 100 -28.88 -10.48 9.47
CA TRP A 100 -29.19 -9.06 9.66
C TRP A 100 -29.95 -8.86 10.98
N PRO A 101 -29.55 -7.92 11.85
CA PRO A 101 -30.14 -7.78 13.17
C PRO A 101 -31.63 -7.49 13.09
N TYR A 102 -32.44 -8.23 13.85
CA TYR A 102 -33.90 -8.12 13.76
C TYR A 102 -34.42 -6.72 14.13
N PHE A 103 -33.74 -6.02 15.03
CA PHE A 103 -34.08 -4.66 15.46
C PHE A 103 -33.71 -3.59 14.41
N LEU A 104 -33.08 -3.99 13.31
CA LEU A 104 -32.82 -3.18 12.12
C LEU A 104 -33.70 -3.62 10.94
N ASP A 105 -34.84 -4.25 11.22
CA ASP A 105 -35.85 -4.55 10.21
C ASP A 105 -36.49 -3.25 9.70
N CYS A 106 -36.19 -2.92 8.43
CA CYS A 106 -36.61 -1.69 7.77
C CYS A 106 -38.13 -1.55 7.67
N ASP A 107 -38.88 -2.65 7.67
CA ASP A 107 -40.34 -2.61 7.60
C ASP A 107 -40.98 -2.31 8.97
N ARG A 108 -40.28 -2.65 10.06
CA ARG A 108 -40.83 -2.62 11.42
C ARG A 108 -40.53 -1.33 12.17
N PHE A 109 -39.28 -0.87 12.14
CA PHE A 109 -38.80 0.21 13.01
C PHE A 109 -38.64 1.55 12.31
N PHE A 110 -38.83 1.59 11.00
CA PHE A 110 -38.62 2.77 10.16
C PHE A 110 -39.95 3.20 9.53
N ALA A 111 -40.00 4.45 9.09
CA ALA A 111 -41.17 5.08 8.49
C ALA A 111 -40.85 5.65 7.10
N GLU A 112 -41.86 5.76 6.25
CA GLU A 112 -41.73 6.43 4.95
C GLU A 112 -41.59 7.95 5.12
N GLU A 113 -41.11 8.65 4.09
CA GLU A 113 -40.89 10.10 4.14
C GLU A 113 -42.21 10.87 4.35
N GLU A 114 -43.32 10.37 3.81
CA GLU A 114 -44.66 10.96 3.96
C GLU A 114 -45.20 10.87 5.40
N GLU A 115 -44.69 9.95 6.22
CA GLU A 115 -45.08 9.77 7.62
C GLU A 115 -44.33 10.71 8.59
N GLY A 116 -43.36 11.48 8.08
CA GLY A 116 -42.55 12.40 8.87
C GLY A 116 -41.44 11.70 9.65
N CYS A 117 -40.48 11.12 8.92
CA CYS A 117 -39.28 10.48 9.47
C CYS A 117 -38.08 11.45 9.57
N PHE A 118 -37.00 11.00 10.20
CA PHE A 118 -35.71 11.72 10.20
C PHE A 118 -34.57 10.84 9.67
N ASP A 119 -33.56 11.44 9.05
CA ASP A 119 -32.35 10.72 8.63
C ASP A 119 -31.32 10.71 9.78
N PRO A 120 -31.07 9.56 10.43
CA PRO A 120 -30.07 9.47 11.51
C PRO A 120 -28.63 9.66 11.03
N LEU A 121 -28.38 9.56 9.72
CA LEU A 121 -27.07 9.72 9.10
C LEU A 121 -26.88 11.11 8.50
N ALA A 122 -27.87 12.01 8.61
CA ALA A 122 -27.81 13.36 8.04
C ALA A 122 -26.55 14.13 8.47
N LYS A 123 -26.07 13.96 9.70
CA LYS A 123 -24.86 14.63 10.20
C LYS A 123 -23.57 14.10 9.58
N LEU A 124 -23.56 12.84 9.16
CA LEU A 124 -22.45 12.24 8.38
C LEU A 124 -22.52 12.62 6.90
N ARG A 125 -23.74 12.81 6.40
CA ARG A 125 -24.02 13.25 5.02
C ARG A 125 -23.87 14.76 4.85
N GLY A 126 -23.96 15.51 5.94
CA GLY A 126 -23.92 16.97 6.00
C GLY A 126 -22.54 17.60 5.86
N GLU A 127 -21.81 17.23 4.80
CA GLU A 127 -20.98 18.12 3.96
C GLU A 127 -21.13 17.78 2.46
N VAL A 128 -22.12 16.98 2.06
CA VAL A 128 -22.46 16.72 0.67
C VAL A 128 -23.97 16.58 0.55
N ASP A 129 -24.64 17.68 0.21
CA ASP A 129 -25.93 17.66 -0.48
C ASP A 129 -26.02 18.91 -1.38
N ILE A 130 -25.37 18.81 -2.53
CA ILE A 130 -26.01 19.15 -3.81
C ILE A 130 -25.90 17.87 -4.66
N GLU A 131 -26.75 16.88 -4.38
CA GLU A 131 -27.30 16.06 -5.45
C GLU A 131 -28.36 16.90 -6.17
N GLU A 132 -27.89 17.86 -6.99
CA GLU A 132 -28.63 18.09 -8.23
C GLU A 132 -28.44 16.82 -9.06
N ASP A 133 -29.52 16.35 -9.68
CA ASP A 133 -29.49 15.39 -10.77
C ASP A 133 -28.46 15.85 -11.80
N LEU A 134 -27.21 15.41 -11.64
CA LEU A 134 -26.15 15.64 -12.61
C LEU A 134 -26.58 14.86 -13.86
N PRO A 135 -26.64 15.52 -15.03
CA PRO A 135 -26.99 14.84 -16.25
C PRO A 135 -26.06 13.64 -16.42
N SER A 136 -26.62 12.53 -16.91
CA SER A 136 -25.95 11.26 -17.21
C SER A 136 -24.79 11.35 -18.22
N ASP A 137 -24.31 12.56 -18.52
CA ASP A 137 -23.35 12.94 -19.57
C ASP A 137 -22.09 13.64 -19.02
N LEU A 138 -21.83 13.65 -17.71
CA LEU A 138 -20.54 14.11 -17.15
C LEU A 138 -19.55 12.93 -16.97
N PRO A 139 -18.25 13.10 -17.29
CA PRO A 139 -17.28 12.00 -17.27
C PRO A 139 -17.08 11.43 -15.85
N ALA A 140 -16.83 10.12 -15.77
CA ALA A 140 -16.82 9.27 -14.58
C ALA A 140 -15.74 9.56 -13.50
N THR A 141 -15.10 10.72 -13.50
CA THR A 141 -14.03 11.06 -12.55
C THR A 141 -14.13 12.47 -12.00
N PHE A 142 -14.77 12.57 -10.84
CA PHE A 142 -14.39 13.59 -9.87
C PHE A 142 -13.53 12.90 -8.80
N ILE A 143 -12.20 13.11 -8.85
CA ILE A 143 -11.31 12.73 -7.74
C ILE A 143 -11.61 13.71 -6.61
N GLN A 144 -12.02 13.20 -5.45
CA GLN A 144 -12.20 14.03 -4.26
C GLN A 144 -10.85 14.23 -3.57
N PHE A 145 -10.40 15.48 -3.50
CA PHE A 145 -9.16 15.85 -2.83
C PHE A 145 -9.43 16.10 -1.35
N LYS A 146 -9.07 15.14 -0.50
CA LYS A 146 -9.23 15.17 0.96
C LYS A 146 -8.27 14.18 1.60
N HIS A 147 -8.09 14.27 2.92
CA HIS A 147 -7.31 13.27 3.65
C HIS A 147 -8.15 12.01 3.90
N HIS A 148 -7.60 10.84 3.63
CA HIS A 148 -8.32 9.57 3.77
C HIS A 148 -7.90 8.85 5.04
N SER A 149 -8.82 8.59 5.98
CA SER A 149 -8.59 7.63 7.06
C SER A 149 -8.20 6.26 6.51
N TYR A 150 -7.65 5.37 7.34
CA TYR A 150 -7.33 4.01 6.91
C TYR A 150 -8.52 3.30 6.25
N SER A 151 -9.71 3.38 6.85
CA SER A 151 -10.92 2.74 6.31
C SER A 151 -11.36 3.37 4.98
N GLN A 152 -11.26 4.69 4.85
CA GLN A 152 -11.57 5.40 3.61
C GLN A 152 -10.57 5.08 2.50
N MET A 153 -9.27 4.98 2.82
CA MET A 153 -8.23 4.56 1.88
C MET A 153 -8.51 3.15 1.34
N VAL A 154 -8.74 2.17 2.22
CA VAL A 154 -9.06 0.79 1.81
C VAL A 154 -10.32 0.75 0.96
N SER A 155 -11.39 1.45 1.38
CA SER A 155 -12.63 1.55 0.62
C SER A 155 -12.41 2.15 -0.77
N MET A 156 -11.62 3.22 -0.88
CA MET A 156 -11.31 3.87 -2.15
C MET A 156 -10.51 2.96 -3.09
N LEU A 157 -9.52 2.24 -2.57
CA LEU A 157 -8.74 1.28 -3.36
C LEU A 157 -9.59 0.11 -3.85
N LYS A 158 -10.41 -0.50 -2.97
CA LYS A 158 -11.36 -1.56 -3.36
C LYS A 158 -12.36 -1.06 -4.43
N LYS A 159 -12.91 0.14 -4.25
CA LYS A 159 -13.82 0.78 -5.21
C LYS A 159 -13.14 1.08 -6.55
N THR A 160 -11.86 1.45 -6.53
CA THR A 160 -11.08 1.69 -7.74
C THR A 160 -10.85 0.38 -8.50
N ALA A 161 -10.43 -0.68 -7.80
CA ALA A 161 -10.23 -2.00 -8.42
C ALA A 161 -11.54 -2.57 -9.01
N SER A 162 -12.68 -2.40 -8.33
CA SER A 162 -13.98 -2.87 -8.83
C SER A 162 -14.49 -2.12 -10.06
N LYS A 163 -14.01 -0.88 -10.31
CA LYS A 163 -14.32 -0.12 -11.54
C LYS A 163 -13.54 -0.60 -12.75
N CYS A 164 -12.33 -1.16 -12.56
CA CYS A 164 -11.49 -1.68 -13.64
C CYS A 164 -10.93 -3.07 -13.32
N PRO A 165 -11.79 -4.08 -13.05
CA PRO A 165 -11.38 -5.41 -12.58
C PRO A 165 -10.53 -6.16 -13.61
N GLN A 166 -10.62 -5.81 -14.89
CA GLN A 166 -9.81 -6.38 -15.96
C GLN A 166 -8.34 -5.98 -15.90
N ILE A 167 -8.01 -4.90 -15.18
CA ILE A 167 -6.64 -4.41 -15.04
C ILE A 167 -6.20 -4.16 -13.61
N ALA A 168 -7.08 -4.26 -12.61
CA ALA A 168 -6.75 -3.91 -11.24
C ALA A 168 -7.21 -4.97 -10.22
N THR A 169 -6.38 -5.19 -9.21
CA THR A 169 -6.71 -6.00 -8.03
C THR A 169 -6.09 -5.40 -6.78
N THR A 170 -6.57 -5.77 -5.60
CA THR A 170 -6.02 -5.32 -4.32
C THR A 170 -5.54 -6.50 -3.49
N TYR A 171 -4.48 -6.33 -2.71
CA TYR A 171 -3.98 -7.35 -1.79
C TYR A 171 -3.26 -6.71 -0.60
N SER A 172 -3.02 -7.48 0.47
CA SER A 172 -2.27 -7.04 1.66
C SER A 172 -0.89 -7.68 1.68
N ILE A 173 0.17 -6.91 1.94
CA ILE A 173 1.55 -7.45 2.09
C ILE A 173 1.86 -7.95 3.50
N GLY A 174 0.95 -7.71 4.45
CA GLY A 174 1.14 -7.95 5.87
C GLY A 174 0.29 -6.99 6.69
N ARG A 175 0.49 -6.96 8.00
CA ARG A 175 -0.26 -6.07 8.89
C ARG A 175 0.69 -5.17 9.67
N SER A 176 0.23 -3.97 9.99
CA SER A 176 0.85 -3.06 10.92
C SER A 176 0.84 -3.64 12.34
N PHE A 177 1.49 -2.95 13.29
CA PHE A 177 1.48 -3.36 14.68
C PHE A 177 0.06 -3.41 15.28
N GLU A 178 -0.82 -2.47 14.93
CA GLU A 178 -2.22 -2.45 15.39
C GLU A 178 -3.16 -3.31 14.54
N GLY A 179 -2.62 -4.13 13.62
CA GLY A 179 -3.40 -5.10 12.86
C GLY A 179 -4.07 -4.55 11.59
N LYS A 180 -3.74 -3.32 11.17
CA LYS A 180 -4.23 -2.75 9.90
C LYS A 180 -3.48 -3.40 8.73
N ASP A 181 -4.17 -3.76 7.67
CA ASP A 181 -3.55 -4.34 6.48
C ASP A 181 -2.68 -3.30 5.75
N LEU A 182 -1.48 -3.70 5.35
CA LEU A 182 -0.61 -2.92 4.49
C LEU A 182 -1.08 -3.11 3.05
N PHE A 183 -2.06 -2.28 2.68
CA PHE A 183 -2.95 -2.52 1.55
C PHE A 183 -2.40 -1.94 0.24
N VAL A 184 -2.28 -2.80 -0.77
CA VAL A 184 -1.73 -2.49 -2.09
C VAL A 184 -2.83 -2.58 -3.14
N ILE A 185 -2.82 -1.65 -4.09
CA ILE A 185 -3.53 -1.82 -5.37
C ILE A 185 -2.51 -2.10 -6.49
N GLU A 186 -2.81 -3.11 -7.30
CA GLU A 186 -2.03 -3.53 -8.45
C GLU A 186 -2.74 -3.12 -9.75
N PHE A 187 -1.97 -2.68 -10.75
CA PHE A 187 -2.43 -2.52 -12.13
C PHE A 187 -1.60 -3.34 -13.12
N SER A 188 -2.25 -4.19 -13.94
CA SER A 188 -1.63 -5.01 -14.98
C SER A 188 -2.68 -5.59 -15.94
N THR A 189 -2.31 -5.97 -17.16
CA THR A 189 -3.16 -6.75 -18.08
C THR A 189 -3.52 -8.15 -17.58
N LYS A 190 -2.74 -8.69 -16.64
CA LYS A 190 -3.07 -9.93 -15.91
C LYS A 190 -2.83 -9.70 -14.42
N PRO A 191 -3.78 -9.07 -13.73
CA PRO A 191 -3.66 -8.83 -12.30
C PRO A 191 -3.39 -10.13 -11.56
N GLY A 192 -2.40 -10.10 -10.69
CA GLY A 192 -2.01 -11.23 -9.87
C GLY A 192 -0.94 -12.16 -10.42
N HIS A 193 -0.54 -11.98 -11.67
CA HIS A 193 0.46 -12.83 -12.28
C HIS A 193 1.58 -12.01 -12.91
N HIS A 194 2.81 -12.46 -12.68
CA HIS A 194 3.96 -11.99 -13.41
C HIS A 194 3.83 -12.38 -14.89
N GLU A 195 4.13 -11.44 -15.79
CA GLU A 195 4.15 -11.70 -17.23
C GLU A 195 5.58 -11.55 -17.76
N LEU A 196 6.03 -12.53 -18.53
CA LEU A 196 7.38 -12.59 -19.09
C LEU A 196 7.80 -11.26 -19.75
N LEU A 197 8.96 -10.72 -19.34
CA LEU A 197 9.55 -9.46 -19.79
C LEU A 197 8.75 -8.19 -19.45
N LYS A 198 7.67 -8.31 -18.67
CA LYS A 198 6.90 -7.19 -18.14
C LYS A 198 7.51 -6.76 -16.79
N PRO A 199 8.18 -5.59 -16.71
CA PRO A 199 8.81 -5.17 -15.47
C PRO A 199 7.77 -4.90 -14.36
N GLU A 200 8.20 -5.20 -13.14
CA GLU A 200 7.49 -4.92 -11.90
C GLU A 200 7.95 -3.55 -11.36
N PHE A 201 7.01 -2.64 -11.15
CA PHE A 201 7.25 -1.31 -10.59
C PHE A 201 6.47 -1.14 -9.28
N LYS A 202 7.02 -0.40 -8.31
CA LYS A 202 6.26 -0.02 -7.11
C LYS A 202 6.42 1.43 -6.67
N TYR A 203 5.36 1.98 -6.08
CA TYR A 203 5.42 3.18 -5.25
C TYR A 203 5.01 2.84 -3.82
N ILE A 204 5.70 3.45 -2.86
CA ILE A 204 5.39 3.36 -1.43
C ILE A 204 5.20 4.79 -0.92
N GLY A 205 4.10 5.04 -0.23
CA GLY A 205 3.84 6.30 0.45
C GLY A 205 3.82 6.13 1.97
N ASN A 206 4.00 7.25 2.68
CA ASN A 206 3.62 7.38 4.08
C ASN A 206 4.24 6.30 4.97
N MET A 207 5.53 6.04 4.78
CA MET A 207 6.32 5.22 5.72
C MET A 207 6.59 5.98 7.02
N HIS A 208 6.59 7.31 6.95
CA HIS A 208 6.41 8.19 8.09
C HIS A 208 4.95 8.62 8.09
N GLY A 209 4.20 8.27 9.14
CA GLY A 209 2.74 8.40 9.14
C GLY A 209 2.24 9.84 9.02
N ASN A 210 3.06 10.80 9.45
CA ASN A 210 2.76 12.22 9.36
C ASN A 210 3.20 12.89 8.05
N GLU A 211 3.85 12.16 7.15
CA GLU A 211 4.21 12.59 5.81
C GLU A 211 3.13 12.10 4.84
N VAL A 212 2.05 12.87 4.75
CA VAL A 212 0.73 12.44 4.24
C VAL A 212 0.60 12.58 2.73
N VAL A 213 1.28 13.55 2.14
CA VAL A 213 1.16 13.85 0.70
C VAL A 213 1.38 12.61 -0.17
N GLY A 214 2.41 11.81 0.14
CA GLY A 214 2.70 10.57 -0.58
C GLY A 214 1.54 9.56 -0.54
N LYS A 215 0.81 9.47 0.57
CA LYS A 215 -0.37 8.60 0.68
C LYS A 215 -1.48 9.07 -0.24
N GLU A 216 -1.84 10.35 -0.16
CA GLU A 216 -2.95 10.90 -0.95
C GLU A 216 -2.65 10.87 -2.45
N LEU A 217 -1.42 11.20 -2.85
CA LEU A 217 -0.97 11.10 -4.25
C LEU A 217 -1.16 9.68 -4.81
N LEU A 218 -0.91 8.62 -4.04
CA LEU A 218 -1.07 7.24 -4.50
C LEU A 218 -2.53 6.80 -4.57
N ILE A 219 -3.39 7.32 -3.70
CA ILE A 219 -4.86 7.12 -3.78
C ILE A 219 -5.42 7.81 -5.03
N TYR A 220 -4.97 9.03 -5.33
CA TYR A 220 -5.37 9.76 -6.54
C TYR A 220 -4.82 9.11 -7.81
N LEU A 221 -3.57 8.66 -7.79
CA LEU A 221 -2.94 7.97 -8.90
C LEU A 221 -3.68 6.68 -9.25
N ALA A 222 -4.11 5.90 -8.25
CA ALA A 222 -4.91 4.70 -8.48
C ALA A 222 -6.21 5.01 -9.24
N GLN A 223 -6.97 6.03 -8.79
CA GLN A 223 -8.20 6.45 -9.45
C GLN A 223 -7.94 6.98 -10.87
N TYR A 224 -6.88 7.77 -11.05
CA TYR A 224 -6.48 8.33 -12.33
C TYR A 224 -6.09 7.24 -13.34
N LEU A 225 -5.24 6.28 -12.93
CA LEU A 225 -4.84 5.15 -13.78
C LEU A 225 -6.05 4.33 -14.27
N CYS A 226 -6.98 4.03 -13.36
CA CYS A 226 -8.20 3.29 -13.68
C CYS A 226 -9.07 4.05 -14.69
N SER A 227 -9.38 5.33 -14.41
CA SER A 227 -10.26 6.13 -15.25
C SER A 227 -9.67 6.39 -16.64
N GLU A 228 -8.43 6.86 -16.70
CA GLU A 228 -7.78 7.18 -17.96
C GLU A 228 -7.59 5.95 -18.85
N TYR A 229 -7.37 4.77 -18.25
CA TYR A 229 -7.33 3.53 -19.01
C TYR A 229 -8.67 3.22 -19.68
N LEU A 230 -9.78 3.37 -18.94
CA LEU A 230 -11.14 3.17 -19.43
C LEU A 230 -11.53 4.21 -20.50
N LEU A 231 -11.06 5.45 -20.35
CA LEU A 231 -11.27 6.53 -21.31
C LEU A 231 -10.40 6.41 -22.58
N GLY A 232 -9.51 5.42 -22.66
CA GLY A 232 -8.69 5.20 -23.85
C GLY A 232 -7.43 6.07 -23.91
N ASN A 233 -6.96 6.63 -22.80
CA ASN A 233 -5.72 7.41 -22.78
C ASN A 233 -4.53 6.53 -23.18
N SER A 234 -3.93 6.85 -24.34
CA SER A 234 -2.87 6.03 -24.93
C SER A 234 -1.61 5.92 -24.07
N ARG A 235 -1.27 6.97 -23.28
CA ARG A 235 -0.12 6.94 -22.35
C ARG A 235 -0.37 5.93 -21.23
N ILE A 236 -1.54 6.00 -20.61
CA ILE A 236 -1.92 5.13 -19.47
C ILE A 236 -2.14 3.69 -19.92
N GLN A 237 -2.82 3.48 -21.06
CA GLN A 237 -2.94 2.15 -21.65
C GLN A 237 -1.58 1.53 -21.97
N THR A 238 -0.68 2.30 -22.59
CA THR A 238 0.68 1.82 -22.88
C THR A 238 1.42 1.46 -21.59
N LEU A 239 1.30 2.29 -20.55
CA LEU A 239 1.95 2.05 -19.26
C LEU A 239 1.44 0.76 -18.60
N ILE A 240 0.13 0.58 -18.43
CA ILE A 240 -0.45 -0.61 -17.76
C ILE A 240 -0.29 -1.88 -18.60
N ASN A 241 -0.35 -1.78 -19.93
CA ASN A 241 -0.15 -2.92 -20.81
C ASN A 241 1.29 -3.44 -20.76
N ASN A 242 2.27 -2.57 -20.46
CA ASN A 242 3.68 -2.94 -20.47
C ASN A 242 4.35 -2.99 -19.09
N THR A 243 3.69 -2.54 -18.03
CA THR A 243 4.22 -2.52 -16.65
C THR A 243 3.23 -3.16 -15.72
N ARG A 244 3.71 -3.93 -14.74
CA ARG A 244 2.89 -4.35 -13.61
C ARG A 244 3.22 -3.42 -12.43
N ILE A 245 2.23 -2.63 -12.03
CA ILE A 245 2.39 -1.47 -11.16
C ILE A 245 1.77 -1.81 -9.81
N HIS A 246 2.51 -1.58 -8.72
CA HIS A 246 2.03 -1.80 -7.37
C HIS A 246 2.09 -0.50 -6.55
N LEU A 247 0.95 -0.04 -6.02
CA LEU A 247 0.87 1.18 -5.23
C LEU A 247 0.51 0.81 -3.79
N LEU A 248 1.41 1.11 -2.85
CA LEU A 248 1.20 1.00 -1.40
C LEU A 248 1.04 2.42 -0.83
N PRO A 249 -0.20 2.94 -0.64
CA PRO A 249 -0.36 4.33 -0.20
C PRO A 249 0.16 4.60 1.21
N SER A 250 0.02 3.64 2.14
CA SER A 250 0.47 3.81 3.52
C SER A 250 1.20 2.58 4.02
N LEU A 251 2.52 2.74 4.23
CA LEU A 251 3.33 1.74 4.91
C LEU A 251 3.25 1.85 6.44
N ASN A 252 2.96 3.04 6.98
CA ASN A 252 2.75 3.26 8.42
C ASN A 252 1.33 3.79 8.70
N PRO A 253 0.27 2.97 8.51
CA PRO A 253 -1.10 3.41 8.75
C PRO A 253 -1.37 3.71 10.23
N ASP A 254 -0.65 3.07 11.17
CA ASP A 254 -0.80 3.34 12.60
C ASP A 254 -0.29 4.74 12.95
N GLY A 255 0.89 5.11 12.46
CA GLY A 255 1.42 6.46 12.65
C GLY A 255 0.58 7.53 11.94
N TYR A 256 -0.06 7.20 10.83
CA TYR A 256 -0.95 8.11 10.12
C TYR A 256 -2.18 8.46 10.96
N GLU A 257 -2.87 7.48 11.55
CA GLU A 257 -4.06 7.77 12.38
C GLU A 257 -3.69 8.69 13.55
N LEU A 258 -2.55 8.46 14.20
CA LEU A 258 -2.03 9.34 15.25
C LEU A 258 -1.75 10.76 14.74
N ALA A 259 -1.17 10.91 13.54
CA ALA A 259 -0.95 12.23 12.95
C ALA A 259 -2.27 12.92 12.58
N ALA A 260 -3.26 12.16 12.13
CA ALA A 260 -4.56 12.67 11.70
C ALA A 260 -5.43 13.14 12.88
N GLU A 261 -5.25 12.55 14.07
CA GLU A 261 -5.91 13.01 15.31
C GLU A 261 -5.51 14.45 15.71
N GLU A 262 -4.25 14.84 15.47
CA GLU A 262 -3.77 16.22 15.68
C GLU A 262 -4.25 17.16 14.55
N GLY A 263 -4.51 16.61 13.36
CA GLY A 263 -5.01 17.34 12.20
C GLY A 263 -3.93 17.92 11.29
N ALA A 264 -4.37 18.39 10.12
CA ALA A 264 -3.52 19.00 9.12
C ALA A 264 -2.94 20.36 9.58
N GLY A 265 -1.75 20.71 9.08
CA GLY A 265 -1.02 21.94 9.36
C GLY A 265 -0.32 22.00 10.73
N TYR A 266 -0.95 21.50 11.81
CA TYR A 266 -0.47 21.68 13.19
C TYR A 266 0.16 20.44 13.85
N ASN A 267 0.83 19.55 13.10
CA ASN A 267 1.28 18.26 13.65
C ASN A 267 2.75 18.18 14.13
N GLY A 268 3.28 19.24 14.77
CA GLY A 268 4.52 19.15 15.58
C GLY A 268 5.77 18.54 14.91
N TRP A 269 5.81 18.37 13.58
CA TRP A 269 6.84 17.72 12.77
C TRP A 269 7.17 16.24 13.06
N VAL A 270 6.82 15.72 14.24
CA VAL A 270 7.23 14.38 14.72
C VAL A 270 6.06 13.48 15.13
N ILE A 271 4.90 14.03 15.47
CA ILE A 271 3.75 13.23 15.92
C ILE A 271 3.27 12.37 14.76
N GLY A 272 3.16 11.05 14.99
CA GLY A 272 2.78 10.09 13.95
C GLY A 272 3.89 9.74 12.95
N ARG A 273 5.11 10.27 13.09
CA ARG A 273 6.25 9.87 12.23
C ARG A 273 6.59 8.39 12.38
N GLN A 274 6.75 7.95 13.62
CA GLN A 274 7.16 6.58 13.97
C GLN A 274 5.96 5.62 13.95
N THR A 275 6.21 4.31 13.99
CA THR A 275 5.14 3.32 14.19
C THR A 275 4.54 3.44 15.60
N ALA A 276 3.42 2.74 15.86
CA ALA A 276 2.86 2.59 17.20
C ALA A 276 3.85 1.99 18.24
N GLN A 277 4.95 1.38 17.77
CA GLN A 277 6.03 0.86 18.62
C GLN A 277 7.18 1.87 18.84
N ASN A 278 7.01 3.12 18.41
CA ASN A 278 8.00 4.19 18.45
C ASN A 278 9.28 3.85 17.65
N LEU A 279 9.13 3.15 16.53
CA LEU A 279 10.20 2.81 15.59
C LEU A 279 10.13 3.71 14.36
N ASP A 280 11.26 4.27 13.94
CA ASP A 280 11.37 4.92 12.62
C ASP A 280 11.60 3.83 11.56
N LEU A 281 10.61 3.59 10.71
CA LEU A 281 10.68 2.56 9.66
C LEU A 281 11.85 2.79 8.70
N ASN A 282 12.25 4.05 8.47
CA ASN A 282 13.38 4.39 7.61
C ASN A 282 14.73 4.36 8.34
N ARG A 283 14.77 3.74 9.54
CA ARG A 283 15.96 3.34 10.29
C ARG A 283 15.90 1.87 10.71
N ASN A 284 14.88 1.13 10.25
CA ASN A 284 14.59 -0.22 10.74
C ASN A 284 15.00 -1.33 9.77
N PHE A 285 15.41 -1.02 8.53
CA PHE A 285 15.93 -2.01 7.60
C PHE A 285 17.37 -2.44 7.98
N PRO A 286 17.83 -3.62 7.52
CA PRO A 286 19.22 -4.02 7.71
C PRO A 286 20.21 -3.01 7.12
N ASP A 287 21.23 -2.63 7.88
CA ASP A 287 22.33 -1.80 7.37
C ASP A 287 23.25 -2.63 6.45
N LEU A 288 22.84 -2.76 5.20
CA LEU A 288 23.60 -3.43 4.17
C LEU A 288 24.67 -2.50 3.57
N THR A 289 24.55 -1.18 3.74
CA THR A 289 25.50 -0.20 3.20
C THR A 289 26.85 -0.31 3.91
N SER A 290 26.86 -0.47 5.24
CA SER A 290 28.07 -0.81 6.00
C SER A 290 28.71 -2.13 5.56
N GLU A 291 27.89 -3.15 5.25
CA GLU A 291 28.38 -4.43 4.73
C GLU A 291 28.96 -4.26 3.31
N ALA A 292 28.33 -3.47 2.45
CA ALA A 292 28.82 -3.15 1.12
C ALA A 292 30.19 -2.44 1.17
N TYR A 293 30.37 -1.48 2.08
CA TYR A 293 31.66 -0.81 2.28
C TYR A 293 32.76 -1.76 2.77
N ARG A 294 32.43 -2.69 3.67
CA ARG A 294 33.37 -3.74 4.11
C ARG A 294 33.75 -4.68 2.96
N ARG A 295 32.80 -5.02 2.09
CA ARG A 295 33.00 -5.91 0.93
C ARG A 295 33.73 -5.26 -0.23
N ALA A 296 33.61 -3.95 -0.41
CA ALA A 296 34.15 -3.24 -1.58
C ALA A 296 35.68 -3.43 -1.77
N GLY A 297 36.42 -3.65 -0.68
CA GLY A 297 37.88 -3.92 -0.73
C GLY A 297 38.25 -5.38 -1.03
N ILE A 298 37.28 -6.31 -1.03
CA ILE A 298 37.52 -7.74 -1.19
C ILE A 298 37.37 -8.11 -2.66
N ARG A 299 38.46 -8.63 -3.26
CA ARG A 299 38.46 -9.02 -4.67
C ARG A 299 37.44 -10.13 -4.93
N GLY A 300 36.47 -9.84 -5.79
CA GLY A 300 35.42 -10.79 -6.17
C GLY A 300 34.20 -10.80 -5.24
N ALA A 301 34.18 -9.97 -4.19
CA ALA A 301 32.99 -9.81 -3.36
C ALA A 301 31.85 -9.15 -4.16
N ARG A 302 30.63 -9.62 -3.86
CA ARG A 302 29.40 -9.10 -4.44
C ARG A 302 28.87 -7.95 -3.59
N LEU A 303 28.41 -6.90 -4.27
CA LEU A 303 27.73 -5.74 -3.68
C LEU A 303 26.22 -5.74 -3.98
N ASP A 304 25.76 -6.73 -4.75
CA ASP A 304 24.35 -7.01 -5.02
C ASP A 304 23.89 -8.23 -4.20
N HIS A 305 22.59 -8.30 -3.90
CA HIS A 305 21.97 -9.40 -3.15
C HIS A 305 22.72 -9.76 -1.85
N ILE A 306 23.16 -8.74 -1.11
CA ILE A 306 23.89 -8.92 0.15
C ILE A 306 22.93 -9.61 1.15
N PRO A 307 23.31 -10.76 1.75
CA PRO A 307 22.45 -11.45 2.70
C PRO A 307 22.24 -10.61 3.96
N ILE A 308 21.07 -10.74 4.58
CA ILE A 308 20.74 -10.04 5.83
C ILE A 308 21.62 -10.61 6.95
N PRO A 309 22.43 -9.79 7.65
CA PRO A 309 23.27 -10.29 8.73
C PRO A 309 22.44 -10.84 9.89
N GLN A 310 22.83 -11.99 10.46
CA GLN A 310 22.10 -12.61 11.58
C GLN A 310 21.89 -11.66 12.77
N SER A 311 22.85 -10.77 13.01
CA SER A 311 22.80 -9.78 14.09
C SER A 311 21.64 -8.79 13.96
N TYR A 312 21.11 -8.58 12.74
CA TYR A 312 19.94 -7.74 12.51
C TYR A 312 18.71 -8.26 13.27
N TRP A 313 18.51 -9.58 13.25
CA TRP A 313 17.36 -10.25 13.87
C TRP A 313 17.38 -10.25 15.39
N TRP A 314 18.51 -9.87 16.01
CA TRP A 314 18.58 -9.67 17.46
C TRP A 314 17.98 -8.31 17.89
N GLY A 315 17.76 -7.39 16.95
CA GLY A 315 17.11 -6.11 17.18
C GLY A 315 15.57 -6.17 17.08
N LYS A 316 14.93 -5.04 17.40
CA LYS A 316 13.47 -4.89 17.27
C LYS A 316 13.12 -4.54 15.81
N VAL A 317 12.54 -5.49 15.09
CA VAL A 317 12.11 -5.30 13.69
C VAL A 317 10.60 -5.11 13.64
N ALA A 318 10.18 -3.99 13.06
CA ALA A 318 8.77 -3.62 12.90
C ALA A 318 8.06 -4.60 11.94
N PRO A 319 6.78 -4.95 12.19
CA PRO A 319 6.03 -5.83 11.31
C PRO A 319 5.89 -5.25 9.88
N GLU A 320 5.82 -3.93 9.74
CA GLU A 320 5.80 -3.22 8.46
C GLU A 320 7.09 -3.42 7.68
N THR A 321 8.25 -3.30 8.34
CA THR A 321 9.55 -3.57 7.73
C THR A 321 9.66 -5.03 7.28
N LYS A 322 9.20 -5.98 8.10
CA LYS A 322 9.16 -7.41 7.70
C LYS A 322 8.28 -7.65 6.48
N ALA A 323 7.10 -7.02 6.44
CA ALA A 323 6.18 -7.13 5.32
C ALA A 323 6.83 -6.64 4.02
N VAL A 324 7.51 -5.49 4.04
CA VAL A 324 8.24 -4.97 2.86
C VAL A 324 9.39 -5.88 2.45
N MET A 325 10.22 -6.36 3.40
CA MET A 325 11.30 -7.28 3.07
C MET A 325 10.78 -8.58 2.42
N LYS A 326 9.66 -9.11 2.92
CA LYS A 326 8.98 -10.27 2.33
C LYS A 326 8.45 -9.97 0.94
N TRP A 327 7.80 -8.81 0.77
CA TRP A 327 7.24 -8.37 -0.50
C TRP A 327 8.30 -8.20 -1.59
N LEU A 328 9.43 -7.57 -1.26
CA LEU A 328 10.58 -7.37 -2.15
C LEU A 328 11.21 -8.67 -2.66
N ARG A 329 11.12 -9.77 -1.89
CA ARG A 329 11.60 -11.09 -2.31
C ARG A 329 10.63 -11.85 -3.18
N SER A 330 9.35 -11.50 -3.11
CA SER A 330 8.26 -12.25 -3.73
C SER A 330 7.96 -11.79 -5.15
N ILE A 331 8.27 -10.53 -5.46
CA ILE A 331 8.04 -9.92 -6.78
C ILE A 331 9.38 -9.38 -7.29
N PRO A 332 9.76 -9.64 -8.57
CA PRO A 332 11.01 -9.17 -9.14
C PRO A 332 10.97 -7.67 -9.48
N PHE A 333 10.83 -6.82 -8.47
CA PHE A 333 10.81 -5.36 -8.61
C PHE A 333 12.06 -4.83 -9.30
N VAL A 334 11.86 -3.96 -10.28
CA VAL A 334 12.91 -3.35 -11.09
C VAL A 334 13.19 -1.91 -10.65
N LEU A 335 12.12 -1.13 -10.49
CA LEU A 335 12.19 0.29 -10.15
C LEU A 335 11.14 0.62 -9.09
N SER A 336 11.50 1.54 -8.20
CA SER A 336 10.67 1.97 -7.10
C SER A 336 10.90 3.42 -6.70
N ALA A 337 9.93 4.00 -6.00
CA ALA A 337 10.18 5.20 -5.21
C ALA A 337 9.38 5.18 -3.89
N SER A 338 9.99 5.71 -2.83
CA SER A 338 9.33 6.04 -1.57
C SER A 338 8.98 7.52 -1.54
N LEU A 339 7.74 7.87 -1.23
CA LEU A 339 7.26 9.26 -1.16
C LEU A 339 7.23 9.76 0.29
N HIS A 340 7.90 10.88 0.52
CA HIS A 340 8.14 11.50 1.83
C HIS A 340 7.76 12.98 1.84
N GLY A 341 7.73 13.57 3.03
CA GLY A 341 7.46 14.99 3.24
C GLY A 341 8.42 15.63 4.23
N GLY A 342 8.56 16.94 4.13
CA GLY A 342 9.46 17.76 4.96
C GLY A 342 10.46 18.56 4.13
N GLU A 343 10.53 18.32 2.83
CA GLU A 343 11.35 19.06 1.88
C GLU A 343 10.80 18.86 0.44
N LEU A 344 11.40 19.49 -0.56
CA LEU A 344 11.04 19.30 -1.97
C LEU A 344 12.27 19.01 -2.83
N VAL A 345 12.63 17.73 -2.92
CA VAL A 345 13.85 17.23 -3.58
C VAL A 345 13.73 15.73 -3.87
N VAL A 346 14.43 15.22 -4.89
CA VAL A 346 14.57 13.77 -5.10
C VAL A 346 15.93 13.30 -4.62
N THR A 347 15.96 12.38 -3.67
CA THR A 347 17.19 11.81 -3.15
C THR A 347 17.44 10.41 -3.67
N TYR A 348 18.71 10.05 -3.82
CA TYR A 348 19.11 8.76 -4.35
C TYR A 348 20.27 8.14 -3.55
N PRO A 349 20.35 6.80 -3.53
CA PRO A 349 21.39 6.06 -2.82
C PRO A 349 22.84 6.51 -3.12
N TYR A 350 23.78 6.30 -2.20
CA TYR A 350 23.55 5.76 -0.85
C TYR A 350 23.07 6.81 0.15
N ASP A 351 22.25 6.39 1.12
CA ASP A 351 21.82 7.19 2.26
C ASP A 351 22.85 7.21 3.40
N TYR A 352 23.72 6.21 3.49
CA TYR A 352 24.78 6.15 4.50
C TYR A 352 26.15 6.59 3.95
N SER A 353 26.82 7.50 4.65
CA SER A 353 28.19 7.93 4.34
C SER A 353 29.19 6.80 4.54
N ARG A 354 30.20 6.74 3.66
CA ARG A 354 31.34 5.82 3.81
C ARG A 354 32.20 6.13 5.04
N HIS A 355 32.25 7.39 5.46
CA HIS A 355 32.95 7.78 6.67
C HIS A 355 31.96 7.86 7.84
N PRO A 356 32.04 6.97 8.85
CA PRO A 356 31.00 6.85 9.89
C PRO A 356 30.76 8.13 10.71
N MET A 357 31.75 9.01 10.78
CA MET A 357 31.67 10.28 11.53
C MET A 357 31.30 11.48 10.65
N GLU A 358 31.22 11.32 9.33
CA GLU A 358 30.82 12.42 8.43
C GLU A 358 29.32 12.39 8.22
N GLU A 359 28.64 13.38 8.79
CA GLU A 359 27.18 13.51 8.69
C GLU A 359 26.72 13.93 7.30
N LYS A 360 27.59 14.57 6.49
CA LYS A 360 27.27 15.04 5.13
C LYS A 360 28.41 14.76 4.18
N MET A 361 28.36 13.63 3.49
CA MET A 361 29.39 13.21 2.57
C MET A 361 28.80 12.46 1.38
N PHE A 362 29.14 12.91 0.18
CA PHE A 362 28.76 12.24 -1.05
C PHE A 362 29.22 10.79 -1.05
N SER A 363 28.26 9.86 -1.19
CA SER A 363 28.53 8.43 -1.19
C SER A 363 27.90 7.73 -2.42
N PRO A 364 28.66 7.61 -3.52
CA PRO A 364 28.11 7.13 -4.79
C PRO A 364 27.88 5.62 -4.80
N THR A 365 26.83 5.20 -5.48
CA THR A 365 26.63 3.80 -5.86
C THR A 365 27.45 3.44 -7.11
N PRO A 366 27.68 2.14 -7.38
CA PRO A 366 28.18 1.69 -8.68
C PRO A 366 27.32 2.16 -9.87
N ASP A 367 26.02 2.35 -9.65
CA ASP A 367 25.03 2.79 -10.65
C ASP A 367 24.67 4.29 -10.55
N GLU A 368 25.57 5.11 -10.00
CA GLU A 368 25.41 6.55 -9.78
C GLU A 368 24.78 7.30 -10.98
N LYS A 369 25.23 6.96 -12.19
CA LYS A 369 24.73 7.59 -13.43
C LYS A 369 23.26 7.26 -13.71
N VAL A 370 22.82 6.04 -13.40
CA VAL A 370 21.42 5.62 -13.53
C VAL A 370 20.58 6.33 -12.47
N PHE A 371 21.03 6.34 -11.22
CA PHE A 371 20.30 6.99 -10.13
C PHE A 371 20.09 8.49 -10.36
N LYS A 372 21.12 9.21 -10.80
CA LYS A 372 20.98 10.61 -11.23
C LYS A 372 19.97 10.78 -12.35
N MET A 373 19.98 9.89 -13.35
CA MET A 373 19.00 9.92 -14.45
C MET A 373 17.57 9.65 -13.97
N LEU A 374 17.37 8.70 -13.04
CA LEU A 374 16.08 8.37 -12.45
C LEU A 374 15.56 9.53 -11.58
N ALA A 375 16.39 10.06 -10.69
CA ALA A 375 16.03 11.20 -9.84
C ALA A 375 15.68 12.43 -10.68
N LYS A 376 16.45 12.69 -11.75
CA LYS A 376 16.16 13.76 -12.70
C LYS A 376 14.86 13.57 -13.46
N ALA A 377 14.47 12.33 -13.79
CA ALA A 377 13.20 12.08 -14.47
C ALA A 377 11.99 12.59 -13.66
N TYR A 378 12.01 12.44 -12.34
CA TYR A 378 10.98 13.02 -11.49
C TYR A 378 11.16 14.54 -11.33
N ALA A 379 12.37 14.96 -10.92
CA ALA A 379 12.68 16.35 -10.59
C ALA A 379 12.45 17.33 -11.75
N ASP A 380 12.85 16.96 -12.97
CA ASP A 380 12.70 17.82 -14.16
C ASP A 380 11.24 17.86 -14.68
N ALA A 381 10.40 16.88 -14.31
CA ALA A 381 8.99 16.81 -14.68
C ALA A 381 8.07 17.50 -13.66
N HIS A 382 8.52 17.68 -12.42
CA HIS A 382 7.77 18.40 -11.38
C HIS A 382 7.98 19.92 -11.54
N PRO A 383 6.92 20.73 -11.70
CA PRO A 383 7.04 22.15 -12.03
C PRO A 383 7.79 22.94 -10.95
N VAL A 384 7.49 22.69 -9.67
CA VAL A 384 8.18 23.39 -8.57
C VAL A 384 9.62 22.91 -8.34
N ILE A 385 9.91 21.59 -8.39
CA ILE A 385 11.31 21.10 -8.25
C ILE A 385 12.21 21.61 -9.39
N SER A 386 11.68 21.69 -10.61
CA SER A 386 12.41 22.16 -11.80
C SER A 386 12.57 23.69 -11.86
N ASP A 387 11.80 24.44 -11.06
CA ASP A 387 11.88 25.90 -10.96
C ASP A 387 13.26 26.34 -10.45
N ARG A 388 13.82 27.41 -11.04
CA ARG A 388 15.17 27.90 -10.75
C ARG A 388 15.24 28.93 -9.62
N SER A 389 14.12 29.26 -9.00
CA SER A 389 14.04 30.14 -7.84
C SER A 389 14.64 29.46 -6.61
N GLU A 390 15.54 30.15 -5.91
CA GLU A 390 16.05 29.71 -4.60
C GLU A 390 15.09 30.08 -3.44
N LEU A 391 14.03 30.86 -3.71
CA LEU A 391 13.09 31.39 -2.71
C LEU A 391 11.87 30.49 -2.45
N ARG A 392 11.89 29.24 -2.92
CA ARG A 392 10.84 28.24 -2.73
C ARG A 392 11.30 27.12 -1.79
N CYS A 393 10.35 26.29 -1.35
CA CYS A 393 10.67 24.97 -0.80
C CYS A 393 11.62 24.21 -1.74
N GLY A 394 12.64 23.55 -1.21
CA GLY A 394 13.68 22.89 -1.99
C GLY A 394 14.66 23.82 -2.72
N GLY A 395 14.59 25.14 -2.51
CA GLY A 395 15.42 26.14 -3.20
C GLY A 395 16.94 25.92 -3.01
N SER A 396 17.34 25.32 -1.89
CA SER A 396 18.74 24.97 -1.59
C SER A 396 19.32 23.90 -2.54
N PHE A 397 18.47 23.14 -3.24
CA PHE A 397 18.87 22.09 -4.18
C PHE A 397 18.86 22.54 -5.65
N VAL A 398 18.48 23.79 -5.95
CA VAL A 398 18.43 24.32 -7.32
C VAL A 398 19.78 24.17 -8.04
N LYS A 399 20.89 24.46 -7.35
CA LYS A 399 22.25 24.32 -7.91
C LYS A 399 22.62 22.88 -8.26
N ARG A 400 21.95 21.90 -7.66
CA ARG A 400 22.08 20.47 -7.96
C ARG A 400 20.99 19.97 -8.94
N GLY A 401 20.11 20.86 -9.38
CA GLY A 401 18.99 20.56 -10.27
C GLY A 401 17.86 19.79 -9.59
N GLY A 402 17.58 20.06 -8.31
CA GLY A 402 16.45 19.45 -7.59
C GLY A 402 16.68 18.00 -7.16
N ILE A 403 17.92 17.54 -7.18
CA ILE A 403 18.31 16.19 -6.74
C ILE A 403 19.51 16.24 -5.78
N ILE A 404 19.65 15.24 -4.91
CA ILE A 404 20.82 15.12 -4.03
C ILE A 404 21.10 13.65 -3.66
N ASN A 405 22.38 13.29 -3.46
CA ASN A 405 22.70 11.98 -2.89
C ASN A 405 22.29 11.96 -1.40
N GLY A 406 21.69 10.87 -0.92
CA GLY A 406 21.18 10.78 0.45
C GLY A 406 22.21 11.14 1.51
N ALA A 407 23.37 10.48 1.49
CA ALA A 407 24.47 10.72 2.42
C ALA A 407 25.10 12.13 2.29
N GLU A 408 25.06 12.74 1.11
CA GLU A 408 25.49 14.14 0.92
C GLU A 408 24.55 15.13 1.61
N TRP A 409 23.25 14.81 1.67
CA TRP A 409 22.28 15.64 2.37
C TRP A 409 22.38 15.48 3.88
N TYR A 410 22.22 14.24 4.36
CA TYR A 410 22.47 13.81 5.73
C TYR A 410 22.58 12.28 5.79
N SER A 411 23.60 11.78 6.48
CA SER A 411 23.94 10.36 6.55
C SER A 411 23.11 9.60 7.59
N PHE A 412 22.57 8.44 7.21
CA PHE A 412 21.93 7.51 8.15
C PHE A 412 21.96 6.06 7.65
N THR A 413 21.85 5.10 8.58
CA THR A 413 21.78 3.66 8.26
C THR A 413 20.34 3.12 8.39
N GLY A 414 20.11 1.94 7.81
CA GLY A 414 18.85 1.21 7.93
C GLY A 414 17.68 1.82 7.15
N GLY A 415 17.98 2.58 6.09
CA GLY A 415 17.01 3.11 5.15
C GLY A 415 16.47 2.06 4.17
N MET A 416 15.24 2.27 3.72
CA MET A 416 14.57 1.36 2.78
C MET A 416 15.18 1.40 1.37
N ALA A 417 15.59 2.58 0.90
CA ALA A 417 16.13 2.78 -0.45
C ALA A 417 17.44 2.01 -0.67
N ASP A 418 18.39 2.15 0.25
CA ASP A 418 19.65 1.39 0.23
C ASP A 418 19.41 -0.12 0.33
N PHE A 419 18.46 -0.56 1.16
CA PHE A 419 18.11 -1.98 1.29
C PHE A 419 17.59 -2.57 -0.03
N ASN A 420 16.70 -1.86 -0.72
CA ASN A 420 16.19 -2.28 -2.04
C ASN A 420 17.34 -2.58 -3.00
N TYR A 421 18.27 -1.63 -3.14
CA TYR A 421 19.38 -1.73 -4.08
C TYR A 421 20.40 -2.80 -3.67
N LEU A 422 20.69 -2.96 -2.37
CA LEU A 422 21.73 -3.87 -1.91
C LEU A 422 21.25 -5.31 -1.73
N HIS A 423 19.97 -5.54 -1.45
CA HIS A 423 19.41 -6.87 -1.20
C HIS A 423 18.70 -7.48 -2.42
N THR A 424 18.24 -6.66 -3.37
CA THR A 424 17.42 -7.10 -4.50
C THR A 424 17.88 -6.51 -5.83
N ASN A 425 17.12 -6.74 -6.90
CA ASN A 425 17.31 -6.07 -8.20
C ASN A 425 16.70 -4.65 -8.25
N CYS A 426 15.95 -4.24 -7.23
CA CYS A 426 15.11 -3.05 -7.29
C CYS A 426 15.92 -1.77 -7.06
N PHE A 427 15.81 -0.81 -7.98
CA PHE A 427 16.39 0.52 -7.85
C PHE A 427 15.34 1.42 -7.20
N GLU A 428 15.60 1.93 -6.00
CA GLU A 428 14.67 2.81 -5.29
C GLU A 428 15.28 4.19 -5.07
N VAL A 429 14.49 5.24 -5.32
CA VAL A 429 14.81 6.62 -4.93
C VAL A 429 13.81 7.07 -3.86
N THR A 430 14.16 8.13 -3.15
CA THR A 430 13.27 8.77 -2.18
C THR A 430 12.84 10.12 -2.75
N VAL A 431 11.55 10.39 -2.77
CA VAL A 431 10.99 11.63 -3.31
C VAL A 431 10.36 12.41 -2.17
N GLU A 432 10.95 13.55 -1.82
CA GLU A 432 10.35 14.52 -0.91
C GLU A 432 9.37 15.37 -1.71
N VAL A 433 8.07 15.19 -1.50
CA VAL A 433 6.99 15.76 -2.33
C VAL A 433 6.41 17.07 -1.79
N GLY A 434 6.98 17.63 -0.73
CA GLY A 434 6.52 18.91 -0.16
C GLY A 434 7.14 19.23 1.20
N CYS A 435 7.33 20.52 1.49
CA CYS A 435 7.84 20.99 2.77
C CYS A 435 6.87 20.74 3.93
N GLU A 436 5.58 20.97 3.69
CA GLU A 436 4.55 20.68 4.68
C GLU A 436 4.27 19.19 4.67
N LYS A 437 4.48 18.54 5.82
CA LYS A 437 4.36 17.08 5.93
C LYS A 437 2.90 16.65 5.85
N PHE A 438 2.02 17.45 6.44
CA PHE A 438 0.58 17.21 6.49
C PHE A 438 -0.17 18.50 6.11
N PRO A 439 -0.24 18.83 4.81
CA PRO A 439 -0.85 20.08 4.34
C PRO A 439 -2.37 20.07 4.50
N LEU A 440 -3.00 21.23 4.36
CA LEU A 440 -4.46 21.36 4.39
C LEU A 440 -5.09 20.71 3.15
N GLU A 441 -6.35 20.28 3.25
CA GLU A 441 -7.05 19.60 2.13
C GLU A 441 -7.16 20.47 0.87
N GLU A 442 -7.32 21.78 1.05
CA GLU A 442 -7.36 22.78 -0.02
C GLU A 442 -6.09 22.84 -0.87
N GLU A 443 -4.95 22.35 -0.35
CA GLU A 443 -3.67 22.31 -1.07
C GLU A 443 -3.53 21.04 -1.93
N LEU A 444 -4.28 19.96 -1.62
CA LEU A 444 -4.11 18.64 -2.22
C LEU A 444 -4.37 18.62 -3.73
N PHE A 445 -5.30 19.46 -4.22
CA PHE A 445 -5.56 19.61 -5.65
C PHE A 445 -4.32 20.11 -6.41
N THR A 446 -3.70 21.18 -5.91
CA THR A 446 -2.50 21.77 -6.51
C THR A 446 -1.35 20.78 -6.46
N ILE A 447 -1.12 20.16 -5.30
CA ILE A 447 -0.06 19.18 -5.10
C ILE A 447 -0.22 17.98 -6.06
N TRP A 448 -1.45 17.47 -6.23
CA TRP A 448 -1.72 16.42 -7.22
C TRP A 448 -1.37 16.87 -8.64
N HIS A 449 -1.80 18.07 -9.04
CA HIS A 449 -1.52 18.60 -10.37
C HIS A 449 -0.04 18.77 -10.66
N GLU A 450 0.75 19.16 -9.65
CA GLU A 450 2.21 19.31 -9.77
C GLU A 450 2.93 17.95 -9.85
N ASN A 451 2.43 16.93 -9.16
CA ASN A 451 3.11 15.64 -9.06
C ASN A 451 2.67 14.60 -10.12
N ARG A 452 1.44 14.69 -10.65
CA ARG A 452 0.85 13.70 -11.56
C ARG A 452 1.78 13.32 -12.71
N ASP A 453 2.27 14.32 -13.46
CA ASP A 453 3.11 14.06 -14.63
C ASP A 453 4.51 13.56 -14.25
N ALA A 454 5.03 13.98 -13.09
CA ALA A 454 6.30 13.50 -12.55
C ALA A 454 6.22 12.02 -12.10
N LEU A 455 5.13 11.63 -11.44
CA LEU A 455 4.86 10.24 -11.06
C LEU A 455 4.78 9.33 -12.29
N LEU A 456 4.04 9.75 -13.32
CA LEU A 456 3.94 8.99 -14.58
C LEU A 456 5.29 8.91 -15.31
N ASN A 457 6.02 10.03 -15.42
CA ASN A 457 7.32 10.06 -16.10
C ASN A 457 8.37 9.18 -15.39
N TYR A 458 8.36 9.15 -14.06
CA TYR A 458 9.23 8.28 -13.29
C TYR A 458 8.88 6.80 -13.48
N MET A 459 7.59 6.43 -13.45
CA MET A 459 7.16 5.05 -13.75
C MET A 459 7.62 4.59 -15.13
N GLU A 460 7.54 5.45 -16.13
CA GLU A 460 7.99 5.15 -17.49
C GLU A 460 9.49 4.84 -17.57
N MET A 461 10.29 5.27 -16.58
CA MET A 461 11.74 4.98 -16.53
C MET A 461 12.06 3.50 -16.27
N VAL A 462 11.10 2.70 -15.81
CA VAL A 462 11.28 1.23 -15.67
C VAL A 462 11.56 0.57 -17.02
N HIS A 463 11.22 1.23 -18.13
CA HIS A 463 11.46 0.78 -19.50
C HIS A 463 12.78 1.30 -20.09
N ARG A 464 13.76 1.69 -19.27
CA ARG A 464 15.10 2.10 -19.72
C ARG A 464 16.11 0.95 -19.62
N GLY A 465 17.27 1.13 -20.24
CA GLY A 465 18.33 0.12 -20.22
C GLY A 465 18.00 -1.09 -21.10
N ILE A 466 18.18 -2.29 -20.57
CA ILE A 466 17.93 -3.55 -21.27
C ILE A 466 17.04 -4.49 -20.48
N LYS A 467 16.42 -5.41 -21.19
CA LYS A 467 15.75 -6.58 -20.63
C LYS A 467 15.95 -7.79 -21.53
N GLY A 468 15.72 -9.00 -21.04
CA GLY A 468 15.85 -10.19 -21.85
C GLY A 468 15.65 -11.46 -21.06
N ILE A 469 15.86 -12.59 -21.71
CA ILE A 469 15.71 -13.93 -21.13
C ILE A 469 17.07 -14.63 -21.12
N VAL A 470 17.42 -15.27 -20.01
CA VAL A 470 18.51 -16.24 -19.92
C VAL A 470 17.91 -17.64 -19.95
N SER A 471 18.31 -18.41 -20.95
CA SER A 471 17.85 -19.79 -21.15
C SER A 471 19.02 -20.75 -21.39
N ASP A 472 18.76 -22.04 -21.26
CA ASP A 472 19.68 -23.08 -21.71
C ASP A 472 19.57 -23.31 -23.23
N LYS A 473 20.38 -24.22 -23.78
CA LYS A 473 20.35 -24.58 -25.20
C LYS A 473 19.03 -25.21 -25.69
N PHE A 474 18.17 -25.65 -24.77
CA PHE A 474 16.87 -26.26 -25.05
C PHE A 474 15.72 -25.26 -24.90
N GLY A 475 16.01 -24.01 -24.53
CA GLY A 475 15.02 -22.96 -24.32
C GLY A 475 14.40 -22.96 -22.92
N ASN A 476 14.88 -23.78 -21.98
CA ASN A 476 14.40 -23.75 -20.61
C ASN A 476 14.94 -22.48 -19.92
N PRO A 477 14.10 -21.76 -19.15
CA PRO A 477 14.52 -20.58 -18.43
C PRO A 477 15.53 -20.92 -17.32
N ILE A 478 16.53 -20.05 -17.11
CA ILE A 478 17.49 -20.20 -16.02
C ILE A 478 17.22 -19.11 -14.98
N LYS A 479 16.62 -19.52 -13.86
CA LYS A 479 16.42 -18.69 -12.67
C LYS A 479 17.75 -18.35 -12.00
N ASN A 480 17.84 -17.17 -11.38
CA ASN A 480 19.01 -16.70 -10.63
C ASN A 480 20.32 -16.63 -11.46
N ALA A 481 20.21 -16.54 -12.79
CA ALA A 481 21.35 -16.23 -13.64
C ALA A 481 21.75 -14.77 -13.42
N ARG A 482 23.06 -14.54 -13.27
CA ARG A 482 23.63 -13.22 -13.01
C ARG A 482 23.91 -12.50 -14.32
N ILE A 483 23.45 -11.26 -14.41
CA ILE A 483 23.72 -10.32 -15.49
C ILE A 483 24.66 -9.23 -14.98
N SER A 484 25.90 -9.27 -15.47
CA SER A 484 26.96 -8.33 -15.10
C SER A 484 27.24 -7.34 -16.21
N VAL A 485 27.49 -6.09 -15.84
CA VAL A 485 27.89 -5.03 -16.76
C VAL A 485 29.34 -4.65 -16.48
N ARG A 486 30.22 -4.79 -17.46
CA ARG A 486 31.64 -4.50 -17.28
C ARG A 486 31.84 -3.03 -16.84
N GLY A 487 32.48 -2.84 -15.69
CA GLY A 487 32.76 -1.52 -15.11
C GLY A 487 31.71 -1.04 -14.10
N ILE A 488 30.62 -1.78 -13.89
CA ILE A 488 29.63 -1.50 -12.85
C ILE A 488 29.63 -2.68 -11.86
N GLN A 489 30.06 -2.42 -10.63
CA GLN A 489 30.18 -3.46 -9.59
C GLN A 489 28.85 -3.64 -8.83
N HIS A 490 27.79 -3.92 -9.57
CA HIS A 490 26.48 -4.25 -9.03
C HIS A 490 25.73 -5.00 -10.13
N ASP A 491 25.38 -6.26 -9.89
CA ASP A 491 24.74 -7.12 -10.89
C ASP A 491 23.26 -7.31 -10.59
N VAL A 492 22.51 -7.74 -11.60
CA VAL A 492 21.12 -8.19 -11.42
C VAL A 492 21.01 -9.69 -11.66
N THR A 493 19.94 -10.28 -11.14
CA THR A 493 19.61 -11.70 -11.29
C THR A 493 18.32 -11.88 -12.10
N THR A 494 18.19 -13.02 -12.79
CA THR A 494 16.95 -13.39 -13.47
C THR A 494 15.88 -13.88 -12.50
N ALA A 495 14.61 -13.58 -12.80
CA ALA A 495 13.45 -14.10 -12.11
C ALA A 495 13.20 -15.58 -12.44
N ALA A 496 12.07 -16.14 -11.98
CA ALA A 496 11.74 -17.55 -12.13
C ALA A 496 11.65 -17.99 -13.61
N ASP A 497 11.11 -17.13 -14.47
CA ASP A 497 10.96 -17.38 -15.91
C ASP A 497 12.23 -17.03 -16.72
N GLY A 498 13.35 -16.82 -16.03
CA GLY A 498 14.65 -16.55 -16.62
C GLY A 498 14.79 -15.15 -17.22
N ASP A 499 13.77 -14.30 -17.10
CA ASP A 499 13.83 -12.92 -17.53
C ASP A 499 14.52 -12.00 -16.52
N TYR A 500 15.04 -10.89 -17.02
CA TYR A 500 15.72 -9.89 -16.23
C TYR A 500 15.51 -8.50 -16.83
N TRP A 501 15.73 -7.49 -16.00
CA TRP A 501 15.78 -6.08 -16.39
C TRP A 501 17.03 -5.46 -15.79
N ARG A 502 17.75 -4.66 -16.59
CA ARG A 502 18.92 -3.93 -16.14
C ARG A 502 18.84 -2.50 -16.63
N LEU A 503 18.51 -1.60 -15.71
CA LEU A 503 18.50 -0.16 -15.95
C LEU A 503 19.93 0.32 -16.25
N LEU A 504 20.08 1.05 -17.36
CA LEU A 504 21.34 1.61 -17.82
C LEU A 504 21.05 2.94 -18.52
N PRO A 505 21.94 3.94 -18.40
CA PRO A 505 21.84 5.13 -19.23
C PRO A 505 22.26 4.81 -20.67
N PRO A 506 22.06 5.73 -21.62
CA PRO A 506 22.60 5.61 -22.96
C PRO A 506 24.13 5.41 -22.94
N GLY A 507 24.62 4.51 -23.80
CA GLY A 507 26.04 4.16 -23.79
C GLY A 507 26.32 2.81 -24.46
N THR A 508 27.60 2.44 -24.50
CA THR A 508 28.01 1.11 -24.96
C THR A 508 28.53 0.30 -23.80
N TYR A 509 28.01 -0.92 -23.67
CA TYR A 509 28.26 -1.82 -22.55
C TYR A 509 28.74 -3.18 -23.04
N ILE A 510 29.58 -3.83 -22.24
CA ILE A 510 29.87 -5.26 -22.37
C ILE A 510 29.14 -5.94 -21.22
N ILE A 511 28.19 -6.79 -21.59
CA ILE A 511 27.23 -7.41 -20.68
C ILE A 511 27.47 -8.90 -20.71
N SER A 512 27.53 -9.54 -19.54
CA SER A 512 27.74 -10.97 -19.43
C SER A 512 26.66 -11.64 -18.61
N ALA A 513 26.17 -12.77 -19.10
CA ALA A 513 25.29 -13.67 -18.36
C ALA A 513 26.08 -14.89 -17.87
N GLN A 514 25.88 -15.27 -16.62
CA GLN A 514 26.47 -16.46 -16.01
C GLN A 514 25.50 -17.12 -15.02
N ALA A 515 25.55 -18.44 -14.92
CA ALA A 515 24.78 -19.22 -13.93
C ALA A 515 25.62 -20.41 -13.44
N ALA A 516 25.32 -20.91 -12.23
CA ALA A 516 26.01 -22.08 -11.68
C ALA A 516 25.82 -23.29 -12.60
N GLY A 517 26.91 -23.97 -12.95
CA GLY A 517 26.89 -25.11 -13.89
C GLY A 517 26.87 -24.73 -15.38
N TYR A 518 26.89 -23.43 -15.71
CA TYR A 518 26.85 -22.95 -17.10
C TYR A 518 28.06 -22.08 -17.46
N SER A 519 28.46 -22.10 -18.73
CA SER A 519 29.51 -21.26 -19.29
C SER A 519 29.06 -19.80 -19.41
N ARG A 520 29.90 -18.85 -19.02
CA ARG A 520 29.64 -17.40 -19.16
C ARG A 520 29.59 -16.98 -20.63
N VAL A 521 28.57 -16.20 -20.99
CA VAL A 521 28.42 -15.58 -22.33
C VAL A 521 28.51 -14.07 -22.21
N MET A 522 29.18 -13.41 -23.17
CA MET A 522 29.32 -11.96 -23.20
C MET A 522 28.80 -11.36 -24.51
N LYS A 523 28.15 -10.20 -24.43
CA LYS A 523 27.64 -9.44 -25.57
C LYS A 523 28.02 -7.98 -25.44
N ARG A 524 28.33 -7.33 -26.56
CA ARG A 524 28.48 -5.87 -26.64
C ARG A 524 27.14 -5.28 -27.07
N VAL A 525 26.61 -4.35 -26.29
CA VAL A 525 25.30 -3.71 -26.51
C VAL A 525 25.49 -2.21 -26.54
N THR A 526 24.83 -1.53 -27.48
CA THR A 526 24.84 -0.07 -27.59
C THR A 526 23.41 0.45 -27.42
N LEU A 527 23.22 1.30 -26.42
CA LEU A 527 21.95 1.93 -26.05
C LEU A 527 21.91 3.36 -26.61
N PRO A 528 20.93 3.71 -27.46
CA PRO A 528 20.85 5.04 -28.04
C PRO A 528 20.43 6.09 -27.00
N THR A 529 20.68 7.37 -27.29
CA THR A 529 20.32 8.49 -26.39
C THR A 529 18.81 8.66 -26.22
N LYS A 530 18.04 8.36 -27.26
CA LYS A 530 16.57 8.39 -27.25
C LYS A 530 16.02 6.97 -27.29
N MET A 531 15.85 6.36 -26.12
CA MET A 531 15.10 5.10 -25.99
C MET A 531 13.62 5.40 -25.70
N LYS A 532 12.69 4.60 -26.21
CA LYS A 532 11.30 4.62 -25.73
C LYS A 532 10.94 3.37 -24.92
N GLN A 533 11.73 2.31 -25.10
CA GLN A 533 11.58 1.01 -24.46
C GLN A 533 12.97 0.40 -24.22
N ALA A 534 13.04 -0.57 -23.31
CA ALA A 534 14.28 -1.25 -22.98
C ALA A 534 14.75 -2.13 -24.15
N GLY A 535 16.05 -2.15 -24.42
CA GLY A 535 16.62 -2.98 -25.48
C GLY A 535 16.55 -4.46 -25.12
N ARG A 536 16.10 -5.32 -26.05
CA ARG A 536 16.02 -6.77 -25.82
C ARG A 536 17.38 -7.45 -26.02
N VAL A 537 17.87 -8.15 -25.00
CA VAL A 537 19.16 -8.85 -25.01
C VAL A 537 19.02 -10.23 -24.36
N ASP A 538 18.77 -11.26 -25.15
CA ASP A 538 18.61 -12.62 -24.62
C ASP A 538 19.98 -13.34 -24.54
N PHE A 539 20.15 -14.26 -23.59
CA PHE A 539 21.36 -15.07 -23.44
C PHE A 539 21.01 -16.56 -23.44
N VAL A 540 21.78 -17.35 -24.20
CA VAL A 540 21.69 -18.81 -24.19
C VAL A 540 22.97 -19.35 -23.58
N LEU A 541 22.86 -20.00 -22.42
CA LEU A 541 24.00 -20.55 -21.71
C LEU A 541 24.16 -22.05 -22.02
N ARG A 542 25.40 -22.53 -22.06
CA ARG A 542 25.73 -23.94 -22.27
C ARG A 542 26.20 -24.56 -20.95
N PRO A 543 25.79 -25.79 -20.60
CA PRO A 543 26.34 -26.50 -19.45
C PRO A 543 27.86 -26.60 -19.57
N VAL A 544 28.57 -26.45 -18.46
CA VAL A 544 29.99 -26.74 -18.40
C VAL A 544 30.15 -28.26 -18.32
N GLU A 545 30.86 -28.88 -19.27
CA GLU A 545 31.20 -30.30 -19.19
C GLU A 545 32.16 -30.54 -18.02
N THR A 546 31.68 -31.13 -16.92
CA THR A 546 32.54 -31.58 -15.84
C THR A 546 32.92 -33.05 -16.03
N TRP A 547 34.23 -33.32 -16.13
CA TRP A 547 34.81 -34.65 -15.97
C TRP A 547 34.61 -35.15 -14.51
N PRO A 548 34.53 -36.47 -14.24
CA PRO A 548 34.18 -36.95 -12.91
C PRO A 548 35.30 -36.73 -11.88
N ASN A 549 34.93 -36.14 -10.74
CA ASN A 549 35.56 -36.20 -9.41
C ASN A 549 36.94 -35.57 -9.17
N LYS A 550 36.92 -34.40 -8.51
CA LYS A 550 37.44 -34.12 -7.14
C LYS A 550 37.73 -32.63 -7.03
N LEU A 551 36.85 -31.87 -6.37
CA LEU A 551 37.10 -30.59 -5.64
C LEU A 551 35.85 -29.72 -5.42
N LEU A 552 34.64 -30.16 -5.76
CA LEU A 552 33.41 -29.44 -5.42
C LEU A 552 32.85 -29.94 -4.07
N ARG A 553 33.56 -29.61 -2.98
CA ARG A 553 33.00 -29.66 -1.61
C ARG A 553 33.35 -28.38 -0.85
N ARG A 554 33.29 -27.23 -1.54
CA ARG A 554 33.52 -25.91 -0.94
C ARG A 554 32.81 -24.76 -1.66
N SER A 555 31.57 -24.98 -2.12
CA SER A 555 30.69 -23.90 -2.60
C SER A 555 29.20 -24.20 -2.45
N MET A 556 28.83 -25.19 -1.62
CA MET A 556 27.42 -25.53 -1.34
C MET A 556 26.89 -24.90 -0.05
N GLU A 557 27.73 -24.17 0.69
CA GLU A 557 27.33 -23.46 1.92
C GLU A 557 26.77 -22.06 1.65
N ASP A 558 26.86 -21.54 0.42
CA ASP A 558 26.34 -20.20 0.05
C ASP A 558 24.91 -20.21 -0.52
N MET A 559 24.19 -21.34 -0.46
CA MET A 559 22.88 -21.48 -1.13
C MET A 559 21.72 -21.90 -0.23
N TYR A 560 21.94 -22.07 1.08
CA TYR A 560 20.88 -22.28 2.05
C TYR A 560 21.27 -21.56 3.34
N ASP A 561 20.63 -20.42 3.60
CA ASP A 561 20.48 -19.95 4.98
C ASP A 561 19.42 -20.85 5.64
N PRO A 562 19.78 -21.72 6.60
CA PRO A 562 18.82 -22.62 7.23
C PRO A 562 17.85 -21.89 8.17
N TYR A 563 18.05 -20.59 8.41
CA TYR A 563 17.27 -19.79 9.35
C TYR A 563 16.97 -18.39 8.78
N ASP A 564 16.34 -18.35 7.62
CA ASP A 564 15.71 -17.13 7.12
C ASP A 564 14.21 -17.17 7.44
N PRO A 565 13.73 -16.45 8.48
CA PRO A 565 12.33 -16.50 8.94
C PRO A 565 11.33 -15.83 7.98
N LEU A 566 11.78 -15.38 6.81
CA LEU A 566 10.94 -14.79 5.77
C LEU A 566 10.43 -15.89 4.82
N GLU A 567 9.38 -16.62 5.22
CA GLU A 567 8.71 -17.61 4.36
C GLU A 567 8.21 -16.98 3.04
N LEU A 568 8.16 -17.79 1.97
CA LEU A 568 7.64 -17.39 0.65
C LEU A 568 6.18 -16.92 0.77
N PHE A 569 5.91 -15.68 0.35
CA PHE A 569 4.58 -15.09 0.29
C PHE A 569 3.91 -15.46 -1.03
N ASP A 570 2.68 -16.00 -0.97
CA ASP A 570 1.75 -16.00 -2.10
C ASP A 570 0.71 -14.88 -1.85
N PRO A 571 0.75 -13.78 -2.61
CA PRO A 571 -0.19 -12.67 -2.44
C PRO A 571 -1.65 -13.02 -2.74
N TYR A 572 -1.91 -14.12 -3.46
CA TYR A 572 -3.24 -14.52 -3.95
C TYR A 572 -3.75 -15.83 -3.33
N ALA A 573 -3.03 -16.41 -2.37
CA ALA A 573 -3.47 -17.61 -1.66
C ALA A 573 -4.82 -17.40 -0.94
N GLN A 574 -5.24 -16.15 -0.68
CA GLN A 574 -6.55 -15.82 -0.12
C GLN A 574 -7.70 -15.78 -1.16
N HIS A 575 -7.43 -15.98 -2.45
CA HIS A 575 -8.43 -15.93 -3.54
C HIS A 575 -8.68 -17.27 -4.25
N GLN A 576 -8.05 -18.36 -3.81
CA GLN A 576 -8.43 -19.70 -4.26
C GLN A 576 -9.61 -20.20 -3.43
N GLN A 577 -10.83 -20.02 -3.95
CA GLN A 577 -11.95 -20.85 -3.51
C GLN A 577 -11.59 -22.32 -3.80
N PRO A 578 -11.59 -23.22 -2.80
CA PRO A 578 -11.45 -24.64 -3.09
C PRO A 578 -12.71 -25.09 -3.82
N GLU A 579 -12.56 -25.63 -5.02
CA GLU A 579 -13.63 -26.33 -5.73
C GLU A 579 -14.23 -27.40 -4.80
N ALA A 580 -15.51 -27.22 -4.47
CA ALA A 580 -16.28 -28.15 -3.65
C ALA A 580 -16.41 -29.49 -4.39
N ARG A 581 -15.56 -30.45 -4.05
CA ARG A 581 -15.86 -31.87 -4.29
C ARG A 581 -16.92 -32.31 -3.29
N GLY A 582 -18.00 -32.85 -3.84
CA GLY A 582 -19.23 -33.18 -3.14
C GLY A 582 -19.05 -34.05 -1.90
N GLY A 583 -19.74 -33.63 -0.84
CA GLY A 583 -20.05 -34.38 0.35
C GLY A 583 -21.10 -33.62 1.15
N SER A 584 -22.28 -34.21 1.34
CA SER A 584 -23.35 -33.69 2.19
C SER A 584 -22.87 -33.57 3.66
N PRO A 585 -23.45 -32.66 4.47
CA PRO A 585 -22.70 -31.88 5.46
C PRO A 585 -22.54 -32.55 6.82
N PRO A 586 -21.41 -32.34 7.52
CA PRO A 586 -21.37 -32.43 8.98
C PRO A 586 -21.89 -31.11 9.58
N GLY A 587 -22.48 -31.18 10.79
CA GLY A 587 -23.15 -30.05 11.44
C GLY A 587 -22.30 -28.78 11.47
N ARG A 588 -22.89 -27.65 11.06
CA ARG A 588 -22.25 -26.32 11.09
C ARG A 588 -21.71 -26.06 12.51
N GLU A 589 -20.39 -26.03 12.65
CA GLU A 589 -19.77 -25.45 13.84
C GLU A 589 -20.20 -23.99 13.95
N LYS A 590 -20.59 -23.57 15.16
CA LYS A 590 -21.08 -22.21 15.36
C LYS A 590 -19.92 -21.21 15.25
N PRO A 591 -20.14 -20.01 14.69
CA PRO A 591 -19.09 -18.99 14.57
C PRO A 591 -18.44 -18.65 15.91
N TRP A 592 -17.17 -18.23 15.91
CA TRP A 592 -16.38 -17.96 17.13
C TRP A 592 -17.06 -16.96 18.08
N TRP A 593 -17.71 -15.94 17.53
CA TRP A 593 -18.43 -14.89 18.27
C TRP A 593 -19.70 -15.40 18.94
N TRP A 594 -20.24 -16.56 18.53
CA TRP A 594 -21.47 -17.12 19.09
C TRP A 594 -21.36 -17.41 20.59
N SER A 595 -20.19 -17.89 21.03
CA SER A 595 -19.92 -18.21 22.43
C SER A 595 -20.07 -16.97 23.33
N TYR A 596 -19.55 -15.83 22.89
CA TYR A 596 -19.61 -14.55 23.57
C TYR A 596 -21.06 -14.10 23.80
N PHE A 597 -21.88 -13.96 22.75
CA PHE A 597 -23.28 -13.52 22.89
C PHE A 597 -24.16 -14.51 23.64
N SER A 598 -23.90 -15.81 23.52
CA SER A 598 -24.66 -16.84 24.24
C SER A 598 -24.42 -16.86 25.75
N SER A 599 -23.38 -16.16 26.23
CA SER A 599 -23.00 -16.07 27.64
C SER A 599 -23.58 -14.83 28.35
N LEU A 600 -24.11 -13.87 27.59
CA LEU A 600 -24.53 -12.55 28.09
C LEU A 600 -26.02 -12.49 28.47
N ASP A 601 -26.82 -13.48 28.08
CA ASP A 601 -28.26 -13.52 28.30
C ASP A 601 -28.71 -14.89 28.86
N LEU A 602 -29.73 -14.88 29.72
CA LEU A 602 -30.45 -16.08 30.15
C LEU A 602 -31.08 -16.83 28.96
N HIS A 603 -31.35 -16.13 27.86
CA HIS A 603 -31.87 -16.68 26.61
C HIS A 603 -30.87 -16.52 25.46
N LYS A 604 -30.50 -17.62 24.80
CA LYS A 604 -29.53 -17.58 23.69
C LYS A 604 -30.11 -16.82 22.49
N PRO A 605 -29.46 -15.76 21.96
CA PRO A 605 -29.98 -14.96 20.85
C PRO A 605 -29.87 -15.69 19.51
N LEU A 606 -30.80 -16.63 19.25
CA LEU A 606 -30.81 -17.47 18.05
C LEU A 606 -30.93 -16.68 16.73
N TRP A 607 -31.42 -15.44 16.81
CA TRP A 607 -31.58 -14.55 15.66
C TRP A 607 -30.27 -14.02 15.08
N LEU A 608 -29.14 -14.15 15.78
CA LEU A 608 -27.82 -13.74 15.25
C LEU A 608 -27.30 -14.70 14.17
N LEU A 609 -27.73 -15.97 14.18
CA LEU A 609 -27.26 -16.96 13.22
C LEU A 609 -28.10 -16.92 11.95
N LYS A 610 -27.45 -16.99 10.79
CA LYS A 610 -28.15 -17.35 9.56
C LYS A 610 -28.67 -18.79 9.68
N GLN A 611 -29.97 -18.97 9.43
CA GLN A 611 -30.61 -20.28 9.39
C GLN A 611 -30.21 -21.03 8.11
#